data_AF-A0A4Y2FIS1-F1
#
_entry.id   AF-A0A4Y2FIS1-F1
#
_cell.length_a   1.000
_cell.length_b   1.000
_cell.length_c   1.000
_cell.angle_alpha   90.00
_cell.angle_beta   90.00
_cell.angle_gamma   90.00
#
_symmetry.space_group_name_H-M   'P 1'
#
loop_
_entity.id
_entity.type
_entity.pdbx_description
1 polymer ?
#
loop_
_entity_poly.entity_id
_entity_poly.type
_entity_poly.pdbx_seq_one_letter_code
_entity_poly.pdbx_strand_id
1 'polypeptide(L)'
;MENVYKWCNYWKLIISPEKCSIADLSKKKLQSIPRITYAGFPLPWKQTIKYLGINFSKANQNGVILKTIRSKALRKINALKSIAYKKYGPRTKDLINIVNNSICCLFYYSCSLTNKFSETQYKACNSIQTMALRVALGLPKWTPNIVLMKIAGQEVLSEKIKRYKDAHCAVYSGDCVPATDIITNVEVRFNIKLLRNIDIVYLRTHFLVEAKYYPIFTLLMQSLRSVVLGLEALLKYAPDIYIDSMGYAWTFPVFTFLGSSPVAAYVHYPTISTDMLKNVQTRTTAVNNRGYISKSKIFSQCKLVYYQIFVSWYGLVGRQADVIMVNSSWTRNHILELWKKPQLTLLFIRHVMCLNLIAFHWKYVMVKQELCLLLNFVQKKTTSFKLKHSIIFLKD
;
A
#
# COMPACT_ATOMS: atom_id res chain seq x y z
N MET A 1 1.57 -31.03 -18.41
CA MET A 1 2.39 -29.83 -18.69
C MET A 1 2.53 -29.56 -20.19
N GLU A 2 2.33 -30.54 -21.05
CA GLU A 2 2.44 -30.36 -22.50
C GLU A 2 1.41 -29.37 -23.08
N ASN A 3 0.19 -29.35 -22.58
CA ASN A 3 -0.81 -28.33 -22.95
C ASN A 3 -0.36 -26.91 -22.55
N VAL A 4 0.30 -26.76 -21.40
CA VAL A 4 0.86 -25.47 -20.95
C VAL A 4 2.00 -25.05 -21.87
N TYR A 5 2.86 -25.99 -22.27
CA TYR A 5 3.93 -25.73 -23.23
C TYR A 5 3.39 -25.28 -24.60
N LYS A 6 2.38 -25.98 -25.15
CA LYS A 6 1.72 -25.58 -26.40
C LYS A 6 1.09 -24.18 -26.30
N TRP A 7 0.42 -23.88 -25.18
CA TRP A 7 -0.17 -22.56 -24.92
C TRP A 7 0.91 -21.48 -24.85
N CYS A 8 2.01 -21.70 -24.11
CA CYS A 8 3.11 -20.76 -24.02
C CYS A 8 3.74 -20.50 -25.40
N ASN A 9 3.92 -21.53 -26.22
CA ASN A 9 4.44 -21.38 -27.58
C ASN A 9 3.50 -20.57 -28.47
N TYR A 10 2.18 -20.79 -28.39
CA TYR A 10 1.19 -20.01 -29.13
C TYR A 10 1.29 -18.50 -28.81
N TRP A 11 1.42 -18.16 -27.52
CA TRP A 11 1.58 -16.77 -27.06
C TRP A 11 3.02 -16.25 -27.12
N LYS A 12 3.96 -17.03 -27.68
CA LYS A 12 5.40 -16.69 -27.76
C LYS A 12 6.02 -16.36 -26.39
N LEU A 13 5.57 -17.05 -25.34
CA LEU A 13 6.08 -16.92 -23.97
C LEU A 13 7.16 -17.97 -23.69
N ILE A 14 8.35 -17.52 -23.31
CA ILE A 14 9.48 -18.39 -22.96
C ILE A 14 9.51 -18.62 -21.45
N ILE A 15 9.34 -19.87 -21.01
CA ILE A 15 9.47 -20.28 -19.61
C ILE A 15 10.86 -20.86 -19.38
N SER A 16 11.55 -20.39 -18.34
CA SER A 16 12.84 -20.95 -17.90
C SER A 16 12.62 -22.22 -17.06
N PRO A 17 13.05 -23.41 -17.52
CA PRO A 17 12.86 -24.66 -16.78
C PRO A 17 13.59 -24.68 -15.42
N GLU A 18 14.74 -24.02 -15.33
CA GLU A 18 15.57 -23.94 -14.11
C GLU A 18 14.86 -23.24 -12.94
N LYS A 19 13.96 -22.29 -13.27
CA LYS A 19 13.16 -21.57 -12.27
C LYS A 19 11.88 -22.33 -11.90
N CYS A 20 11.57 -23.42 -12.60
CA CYS A 20 10.38 -24.22 -12.37
C CYS A 20 10.66 -25.36 -11.38
N SER A 21 9.72 -25.60 -10.49
CA SER A 21 9.78 -26.74 -9.56
C SER A 21 8.38 -27.12 -9.12
N ILE A 22 8.20 -28.37 -8.74
CA ILE A 22 6.90 -28.92 -8.37
C ILE A 22 6.89 -29.19 -6.87
N ALA A 23 5.79 -28.87 -6.20
CA ALA A 23 5.56 -29.30 -4.83
C ALA A 23 4.10 -29.66 -4.66
N ASP A 24 3.88 -30.70 -3.87
CA ASP A 24 2.56 -31.09 -3.43
C ASP A 24 2.17 -30.29 -2.19
N LEU A 25 1.14 -29.46 -2.32
CA LEU A 25 0.52 -28.71 -1.22
C LEU A 25 -0.85 -29.29 -0.83
N SER A 26 -1.22 -30.44 -1.39
CA SER A 26 -2.51 -31.08 -1.10
C SER A 26 -2.52 -31.74 0.27
N LYS A 27 -3.70 -31.83 0.88
CA LYS A 27 -3.90 -32.59 2.13
C LYS A 27 -3.91 -34.11 1.91
N LYS A 28 -4.11 -34.56 0.67
CA LYS A 28 -4.13 -35.98 0.31
C LYS A 28 -2.69 -36.52 0.23
N LYS A 29 -2.49 -37.78 0.58
CA LYS A 29 -1.21 -38.45 0.39
C LYS A 29 -1.13 -38.88 -1.07
N LEU A 30 -0.14 -38.38 -1.80
CA LEU A 30 0.20 -38.92 -3.12
C LEU A 30 0.69 -40.35 -2.93
N GLN A 31 0.10 -41.29 -3.68
CA GLN A 31 0.52 -42.69 -3.67
C GLN A 31 1.87 -42.87 -4.39
N SER A 32 2.14 -42.06 -5.42
CA SER A 32 3.42 -42.01 -6.13
C SER A 32 3.72 -40.57 -6.59
N ILE A 33 5.01 -40.27 -6.80
CA ILE A 33 5.48 -38.98 -7.30
C ILE A 33 5.55 -39.05 -8.83
N PRO A 34 4.64 -38.39 -9.59
CA PRO A 34 4.65 -38.50 -11.03
C PRO A 34 5.86 -37.77 -11.64
N ARG A 35 6.45 -38.37 -12.68
CA ARG A 35 7.49 -37.71 -13.48
C ARG A 35 6.84 -36.69 -14.40
N ILE A 36 7.00 -35.42 -14.08
CA ILE A 36 6.42 -34.31 -14.86
C ILE A 36 7.55 -33.60 -15.61
N THR A 37 7.40 -33.50 -16.92
CA THR A 37 8.34 -32.82 -17.81
C THR A 37 7.71 -31.54 -18.41
N TYR A 38 8.54 -30.54 -18.70
CA TYR A 38 8.18 -29.34 -19.46
C TYR A 38 9.16 -29.18 -20.61
N ALA A 39 8.66 -29.15 -21.86
CA ALA A 39 9.50 -29.11 -23.06
C ALA A 39 10.60 -30.21 -23.08
N GLY A 40 10.26 -31.41 -22.60
CA GLY A 40 11.21 -32.53 -22.46
C GLY A 40 12.10 -32.49 -21.21
N PHE A 41 12.21 -31.35 -20.51
CA PHE A 41 13.00 -31.23 -19.28
C PHE A 41 12.24 -31.73 -18.05
N PRO A 42 12.79 -32.65 -17.23
CA PRO A 42 12.15 -33.10 -16.00
C PRO A 42 12.18 -31.99 -14.94
N LEU A 43 11.02 -31.67 -14.36
CA LEU A 43 10.93 -30.65 -13.32
C LEU A 43 11.20 -31.26 -11.93
N PRO A 44 12.05 -30.63 -11.10
CA PRO A 44 12.40 -31.18 -9.79
C PRO A 44 11.25 -31.04 -8.78
N TRP A 45 11.04 -32.10 -8.00
CA TRP A 45 10.14 -32.09 -6.86
C TRP A 45 10.82 -31.47 -5.64
N LYS A 46 10.13 -30.51 -4.99
CA LYS A 46 10.59 -29.82 -3.78
C LYS A 46 9.53 -29.95 -2.70
N GLN A 47 9.96 -30.02 -1.45
CA GLN A 47 9.06 -30.01 -0.28
C GLN A 47 8.52 -28.60 0.04
N THR A 48 9.20 -27.56 -0.46
CA THR A 48 8.82 -26.17 -0.28
C THR A 48 8.89 -25.40 -1.59
N ILE A 49 7.85 -24.61 -1.87
CA ILE A 49 7.83 -23.67 -3.01
C ILE A 49 7.86 -22.24 -2.50
N LYS A 50 8.65 -21.39 -3.16
CA LYS A 50 8.66 -19.96 -2.91
C LYS A 50 7.72 -19.27 -3.90
N TYR A 51 6.73 -18.55 -3.39
CA TYR A 51 5.83 -17.73 -4.20
C TYR A 51 5.69 -16.34 -3.57
N LEU A 52 5.88 -15.29 -4.39
CA LEU A 52 5.90 -13.89 -3.95
C LEU A 52 6.77 -13.61 -2.72
N GLY A 53 7.87 -14.37 -2.57
CA GLY A 53 8.80 -14.22 -1.45
C GLY A 53 8.37 -14.93 -0.16
N ILE A 54 7.28 -15.69 -0.16
CA ILE A 54 6.83 -16.54 0.95
C ILE A 54 7.08 -18.01 0.58
N ASN A 55 7.56 -18.79 1.54
CA ASN A 55 7.80 -20.22 1.36
C ASN A 55 6.59 -21.01 1.87
N PHE A 56 5.99 -21.80 0.99
CA PHE A 56 4.88 -22.70 1.26
C PHE A 56 5.40 -24.12 1.40
N SER A 57 4.84 -24.88 2.35
CA SER A 57 5.16 -26.28 2.58
C SER A 57 3.87 -27.07 2.83
N LYS A 58 3.93 -28.39 2.65
CA LYS A 58 2.82 -29.30 2.97
C LYS A 58 2.58 -29.40 4.48
N ALA A 59 3.65 -29.50 5.26
CA ALA A 59 3.61 -29.61 6.72
C ALA A 59 4.19 -28.34 7.38
N ASN A 60 3.66 -27.98 8.55
CA ASN A 60 4.16 -26.87 9.37
C ASN A 60 4.29 -25.53 8.60
N GLN A 61 3.26 -25.14 7.84
CA GLN A 61 3.27 -23.90 7.05
C GLN A 61 3.64 -22.67 7.86
N ASN A 62 2.98 -22.48 9.02
CA ASN A 62 3.21 -21.32 9.88
C ASN A 62 4.67 -21.28 10.39
N GLY A 63 5.26 -22.43 10.72
CA GLY A 63 6.66 -22.52 11.13
C GLY A 63 7.63 -22.14 10.00
N VAL A 64 7.39 -22.61 8.77
CA VAL A 64 8.22 -22.26 7.59
C VAL A 64 8.11 -20.76 7.27
N ILE A 65 6.91 -20.20 7.35
CA ILE A 65 6.67 -18.76 7.15
C ILE A 65 7.41 -17.97 8.22
N LEU A 66 7.26 -18.32 9.50
CA LEU A 66 7.94 -17.65 10.60
C LEU A 66 9.47 -17.72 10.48
N LYS A 67 10.03 -18.88 10.09
CA LYS A 67 11.48 -19.04 9.84
C LYS A 67 11.95 -18.11 8.71
N THR A 68 11.16 -17.97 7.66
CA THR A 68 11.45 -17.08 6.52
C THR A 68 11.36 -15.60 6.91
N ILE A 69 10.36 -15.22 7.71
CA ILE A 69 10.23 -13.86 8.23
C ILE A 69 11.40 -13.54 9.16
N ARG A 70 11.75 -14.46 10.07
CA ARG A 70 12.88 -14.33 11.00
C ARG A 70 14.20 -14.14 10.25
N SER A 71 14.48 -14.93 9.20
CA SER A 71 15.72 -14.79 8.44
C SER A 71 15.82 -13.46 7.67
N LYS A 72 14.70 -12.96 7.13
CA LYS A 72 14.63 -11.61 6.53
C LYS A 72 14.81 -10.51 7.57
N ALA A 73 14.18 -10.65 8.73
CA ALA A 73 14.27 -9.68 9.82
C ALA A 73 15.69 -9.62 10.40
N LEU A 74 16.33 -10.77 10.65
CA LEU A 74 17.71 -10.82 11.15
C LEU A 74 18.71 -10.14 10.20
N ARG A 75 18.56 -10.33 8.88
CA ARG A 75 19.38 -9.61 7.88
C ARG A 75 19.21 -8.09 8.00
N LYS A 76 17.98 -7.61 8.16
CA LYS A 76 17.69 -6.18 8.36
C LYS A 76 18.22 -5.67 9.71
N ILE A 77 18.09 -6.44 10.79
CA ILE A 77 18.64 -6.09 12.11
C ILE A 77 20.17 -6.01 12.07
N ASN A 78 20.85 -6.93 11.36
CA ASN A 78 22.29 -6.87 11.21
C ASN A 78 22.75 -5.66 10.39
N ALA A 79 22.03 -5.31 9.32
CA ALA A 79 22.27 -4.06 8.60
C ALA A 79 22.03 -2.83 9.51
N LEU A 80 20.98 -2.86 10.34
CA LEU A 80 20.70 -1.80 11.31
C LEU A 80 21.83 -1.64 12.33
N LYS A 81 22.43 -2.72 12.84
CA LYS A 81 23.60 -2.64 13.75
C LYS A 81 24.76 -1.86 13.13
N SER A 82 25.02 -2.07 11.84
CA SER A 82 26.07 -1.35 11.10
C SER A 82 25.81 0.16 11.02
N ILE A 83 24.55 0.59 11.11
CA ILE A 83 24.15 2.00 11.08
C ILE A 83 24.08 2.58 12.50
N ALA A 84 23.45 1.86 13.44
CA ALA A 84 23.15 2.32 14.78
C ALA A 84 24.40 2.50 15.66
N TYR A 85 25.44 1.70 15.46
CA TYR A 85 26.66 1.73 16.29
C TYR A 85 27.76 2.67 15.75
N LYS A 86 27.45 3.53 14.78
CA LYS A 86 28.40 4.52 14.28
C LYS A 86 28.50 5.71 15.23
N LYS A 87 29.73 6.22 15.42
CA LYS A 87 30.02 7.41 16.25
C LYS A 87 29.25 8.66 15.80
N TYR A 88 28.98 8.78 14.50
CA TYR A 88 28.13 9.81 13.90
C TYR A 88 26.85 9.18 13.31
N GLY A 89 26.08 8.51 14.16
CA GLY A 89 24.87 7.78 13.77
C GLY A 89 23.63 8.66 13.58
N PRO A 90 22.57 8.14 12.93
CA PRO A 90 21.28 8.81 12.84
C PRO A 90 20.65 9.02 14.22
N ARG A 91 19.75 10.01 14.34
CA ARG A 91 19.00 10.23 15.60
C ARG A 91 18.19 8.98 15.95
N THR A 92 18.03 8.73 17.25
CA THR A 92 17.29 7.57 17.78
C THR A 92 15.87 7.48 17.22
N LYS A 93 15.17 8.61 17.05
CA LYS A 93 13.84 8.68 16.43
C LYS A 93 13.83 8.14 14.99
N ASP A 94 14.86 8.46 14.23
CA ASP A 94 15.01 8.02 12.84
C ASP A 94 15.32 6.50 12.80
N LEU A 95 16.13 5.99 13.73
CA LEU A 95 16.39 4.55 13.87
C LEU A 95 15.15 3.75 14.27
N ILE A 96 14.32 4.26 15.19
CA ILE A 96 13.03 3.64 15.56
C ILE A 96 12.10 3.60 14.35
N ASN A 97 12.03 4.70 13.58
CA ASN A 97 11.25 4.74 12.34
C ASN A 97 11.75 3.72 11.32
N ILE A 98 13.07 3.56 11.17
CA ILE A 98 13.65 2.53 10.31
C ILE A 98 13.29 1.13 10.81
N VAL A 99 13.31 0.86 12.12
CA VAL A 99 12.89 -0.43 12.68
C VAL A 99 11.42 -0.71 12.37
N ASN A 100 10.54 0.24 12.67
CA ASN A 100 9.11 0.11 12.39
C ASN A 100 8.86 -0.15 10.90
N ASN A 101 9.51 0.63 10.04
CA ASN A 101 9.36 0.50 8.61
C ASN A 101 10.02 -0.77 8.05
N SER A 102 11.08 -1.29 8.65
CA SER A 102 11.79 -2.43 8.06
C SER A 102 11.31 -3.78 8.60
N ILE A 103 10.92 -3.83 9.89
CA ILE A 103 10.57 -5.06 10.61
C ILE A 103 9.06 -5.27 10.62
N CYS A 104 8.24 -4.30 11.06
CA CYS A 104 6.77 -4.48 11.13
C CYS A 104 6.18 -4.79 9.75
N CYS A 105 6.69 -4.11 8.74
CA CYS A 105 6.56 -4.40 7.32
C CYS A 105 6.47 -5.88 6.93
N LEU A 106 7.43 -6.69 7.40
CA LEU A 106 7.53 -8.10 7.04
C LEU A 106 6.33 -8.90 7.56
N PHE A 107 5.81 -8.48 8.71
CA PHE A 107 4.65 -9.11 9.34
C PHE A 107 3.35 -8.64 8.72
N TYR A 108 3.28 -7.36 8.32
CA TYR A 108 2.11 -6.81 7.65
C TYR A 108 1.92 -7.36 6.25
N TYR A 109 2.99 -7.50 5.46
CA TYR A 109 2.92 -8.12 4.14
C TYR A 109 2.35 -9.56 4.20
N SER A 110 2.65 -10.27 5.28
CA SER A 110 2.16 -11.63 5.51
C SER A 110 0.95 -11.67 6.46
N CYS A 111 0.24 -10.55 6.71
CA CYS A 111 -0.85 -10.45 7.68
C CYS A 111 -1.92 -11.53 7.49
N SER A 112 -2.29 -11.80 6.23
CA SER A 112 -3.27 -12.82 5.87
C SER A 112 -2.89 -14.23 6.36
N LEU A 113 -1.59 -14.53 6.40
CA LEU A 113 -1.07 -15.81 6.87
C LEU A 113 -0.77 -15.77 8.38
N THR A 114 -0.20 -14.66 8.86
CA THR A 114 0.19 -14.49 10.27
C THR A 114 -1.01 -14.28 11.19
N ASN A 115 -2.19 -13.97 10.67
CA ASN A 115 -3.45 -13.95 11.45
C ASN A 115 -3.85 -15.33 12.01
N LYS A 116 -3.31 -16.43 11.45
CA LYS A 116 -3.56 -17.80 11.92
C LYS A 116 -2.48 -18.31 12.87
N PHE A 117 -1.61 -17.43 13.37
CA PHE A 117 -0.52 -17.82 14.25
C PHE A 117 -1.01 -18.17 15.64
N SER A 118 -0.38 -19.16 16.26
CA SER A 118 -0.58 -19.48 17.67
C SER A 118 0.05 -18.40 18.56
N GLU A 119 -0.34 -18.35 19.84
CA GLU A 119 0.25 -17.40 20.79
C GLU A 119 1.78 -17.58 20.92
N THR A 120 2.28 -18.81 20.79
CA THR A 120 3.72 -19.10 20.74
C THR A 120 4.42 -18.47 19.53
N GLN A 121 3.78 -18.51 18.36
CA GLN A 121 4.30 -17.88 17.15
C GLN A 121 4.26 -16.35 17.24
N TYR A 122 3.22 -15.77 17.85
CA TYR A 122 3.17 -14.33 18.15
C TYR A 122 4.28 -13.89 19.11
N LYS A 123 4.57 -14.66 20.16
CA LYS A 123 5.72 -14.39 21.06
C LYS A 123 7.04 -14.39 20.30
N ALA A 124 7.23 -15.30 19.34
CA ALA A 124 8.42 -15.32 18.50
C ALA A 124 8.53 -14.08 17.59
N CYS A 125 7.42 -13.58 17.05
CA CYS A 125 7.37 -12.32 16.31
C CYS A 125 7.74 -11.12 17.21
N ASN A 126 7.22 -11.08 18.44
CA ASN A 126 7.53 -10.03 19.40
C ASN A 126 9.02 -10.01 19.77
N SER A 127 9.65 -11.18 19.89
CA SER A 127 11.10 -11.29 20.12
C SER A 127 11.93 -10.65 18.99
N ILE A 128 11.46 -10.71 17.73
CA ILE A 128 12.13 -10.06 16.60
C ILE A 128 12.00 -8.53 16.71
N GLN A 129 10.82 -8.03 17.05
CA GLN A 129 10.59 -6.59 17.24
C GLN A 129 11.46 -6.03 18.38
N THR A 130 11.47 -6.68 19.54
CA THR A 130 12.24 -6.22 20.69
C THR A 130 13.75 -6.26 20.42
N MET A 131 14.23 -7.27 19.69
CA MET A 131 15.63 -7.33 19.26
C MET A 131 16.01 -6.15 18.37
N ALA A 132 15.15 -5.76 17.42
CA ALA A 132 15.39 -4.63 16.55
C ALA A 132 15.36 -3.29 17.30
N LEU A 133 14.39 -3.11 18.21
CA LEU A 133 14.27 -1.90 19.01
C LEU A 133 15.45 -1.72 19.99
N ARG A 134 15.96 -2.80 20.58
CA ARG A 134 17.18 -2.75 21.42
C ARG A 134 18.39 -2.25 20.64
N VAL A 135 18.54 -2.69 19.38
CA VAL A 135 19.62 -2.21 18.51
C VAL A 135 19.44 -0.73 18.18
N ALA A 136 18.23 -0.29 17.85
CA ALA A 136 17.96 1.12 17.54
C ALA A 136 18.16 2.06 18.74
N LEU A 137 17.88 1.57 19.95
CA LEU A 137 17.99 2.33 21.21
C LEU A 137 19.34 2.16 21.91
N GLY A 138 20.21 1.25 21.44
CA GLY A 138 21.47 0.91 22.13
C GLY A 138 21.28 0.25 23.50
N LEU A 139 20.13 -0.39 23.75
CA LEU A 139 19.79 -0.92 25.06
C LEU A 139 20.32 -2.35 25.29
N PRO A 140 20.78 -2.67 26.52
CA PRO A 140 21.30 -3.99 26.84
C PRO A 140 20.20 -5.06 26.82
N LYS A 141 20.61 -6.33 26.66
CA LYS A 141 19.69 -7.49 26.55
C LYS A 141 18.85 -7.73 27.80
N TRP A 142 19.30 -7.32 28.98
CA TRP A 142 18.57 -7.49 30.24
C TRP A 142 17.45 -6.47 30.46
N THR A 143 17.37 -5.40 29.65
CA THR A 143 16.30 -4.39 29.78
C THR A 143 14.93 -5.09 29.70
N PRO A 144 14.00 -4.90 30.64
CA PRO A 144 12.68 -5.53 30.55
C PRO A 144 11.94 -5.10 29.27
N ASN A 145 11.23 -6.02 28.62
CA ASN A 145 10.52 -5.70 27.36
C ASN A 145 9.47 -4.58 27.55
N ILE A 146 8.80 -4.54 28.70
CA ILE A 146 7.82 -3.47 29.00
C ILE A 146 8.45 -2.08 29.00
N VAL A 147 9.66 -1.96 29.58
CA VAL A 147 10.41 -0.70 29.62
C VAL A 147 10.89 -0.31 28.23
N LEU A 148 11.41 -1.27 27.46
CA LEU A 148 11.84 -1.06 26.07
C LEU A 148 10.71 -0.49 25.20
N MET A 149 9.51 -1.06 25.31
CA MET A 149 8.35 -0.62 24.52
C MET A 149 7.91 0.80 24.90
N LYS A 150 7.94 1.13 26.21
CA LYS A 150 7.61 2.47 26.72
C LYS A 150 8.62 3.52 26.24
N ILE A 151 9.93 3.22 26.31
CA ILE A 151 10.99 4.13 25.82
C ILE A 151 10.90 4.33 24.31
N ALA A 152 10.61 3.26 23.55
CA ALA A 152 10.45 3.35 22.10
C ALA A 152 9.15 4.10 21.70
N GLY A 153 8.23 4.32 22.63
CA GLY A 153 6.87 4.75 22.34
C GLY A 153 6.21 3.79 21.34
N GLN A 154 6.34 2.48 21.55
CA GLN A 154 5.84 1.44 20.65
C GLN A 154 4.92 0.46 21.37
N GLU A 155 3.97 -0.09 20.63
CA GLU A 155 3.14 -1.21 21.08
C GLU A 155 3.68 -2.55 20.59
N VAL A 156 3.30 -3.63 21.26
CA VAL A 156 3.73 -4.99 20.94
C VAL A 156 3.17 -5.42 19.59
N LEU A 157 4.00 -6.01 18.74
CA LEU A 157 3.64 -6.39 17.37
C LEU A 157 2.42 -7.32 17.31
N SER A 158 2.31 -8.29 18.23
CA SER A 158 1.13 -9.16 18.31
C SER A 158 -0.16 -8.40 18.56
N GLU A 159 -0.12 -7.37 19.42
CA GLU A 159 -1.28 -6.51 19.69
C GLU A 159 -1.61 -5.64 18.49
N LYS A 160 -0.59 -5.12 17.78
CA LYS A 160 -0.79 -4.41 16.51
C LYS A 160 -1.50 -5.30 15.50
N ILE A 161 -1.02 -6.53 15.28
CA ILE A 161 -1.64 -7.49 14.35
C ILE A 161 -3.08 -7.83 14.79
N LYS A 162 -3.31 -8.05 16.09
CA LYS A 162 -4.64 -8.30 16.65
C LYS A 162 -5.57 -7.10 16.47
N ARG A 163 -5.12 -5.86 16.70
CA ARG A 163 -5.90 -4.64 16.44
C ARG A 163 -6.29 -4.50 14.99
N TYR A 164 -5.36 -4.79 14.07
CA TYR A 164 -5.69 -4.78 12.66
C TYR A 164 -6.73 -5.84 12.30
N LYS A 165 -6.95 -6.90 13.10
CA LYS A 165 -8.04 -7.87 12.89
C LYS A 165 -9.42 -7.22 12.89
N ASP A 166 -9.58 -6.16 13.68
CA ASP A 166 -10.84 -5.44 13.88
C ASP A 166 -10.98 -4.21 12.96
N ALA A 167 -10.01 -3.98 12.06
CA ALA A 167 -10.11 -2.93 11.07
C ALA A 167 -11.19 -3.29 10.03
N HIS A 168 -12.19 -2.41 9.93
CA HIS A 168 -13.25 -2.47 8.93
C HIS A 168 -12.72 -1.90 7.62
N CYS A 169 -12.88 -2.62 6.51
CA CYS A 169 -12.48 -2.11 5.21
C CYS A 169 -13.72 -1.88 4.36
N ALA A 170 -13.90 -0.63 3.91
CA ALA A 170 -14.89 -0.33 2.89
C ALA A 170 -14.18 -0.02 1.56
N VAL A 171 -14.87 -0.18 0.44
CA VAL A 171 -14.36 0.15 -0.90
C VAL A 171 -15.41 0.98 -1.59
N TYR A 172 -15.04 2.20 -1.99
CA TYR A 172 -15.90 3.00 -2.85
C TYR A 172 -15.81 2.47 -4.28
N SER A 173 -16.97 2.19 -4.88
CA SER A 173 -17.04 1.70 -6.25
C SER A 173 -18.11 2.44 -7.05
N GLY A 174 -17.77 2.80 -8.28
CA GLY A 174 -18.73 3.28 -9.27
C GLY A 174 -19.43 2.17 -10.05
N ASP A 175 -19.04 0.91 -9.83
CA ASP A 175 -19.64 -0.23 -10.51
C ASP A 175 -21.06 -0.49 -9.99
N CYS A 176 -21.97 -0.90 -10.86
CA CYS A 176 -23.30 -1.36 -10.45
C CYS A 176 -23.33 -2.86 -10.06
N VAL A 177 -22.16 -3.49 -9.96
CA VAL A 177 -22.02 -4.95 -9.76
C VAL A 177 -22.17 -5.29 -8.28
N PRO A 178 -22.95 -6.32 -7.91
CA PRO A 178 -23.09 -6.78 -6.52
C PRO A 178 -21.74 -7.11 -5.87
N ALA A 179 -21.66 -6.87 -4.55
CA ALA A 179 -20.41 -7.05 -3.81
C ALA A 179 -19.93 -8.50 -3.81
N THR A 180 -20.88 -9.45 -3.80
CA THR A 180 -20.63 -10.89 -3.94
C THR A 180 -19.87 -11.22 -5.21
N ASP A 181 -20.24 -10.59 -6.32
CA ASP A 181 -19.68 -10.86 -7.63
C ASP A 181 -18.31 -10.23 -7.77
N ILE A 182 -18.11 -9.04 -7.19
CA ILE A 182 -16.79 -8.40 -7.10
C ILE A 182 -15.82 -9.29 -6.30
N ILE A 183 -16.26 -9.80 -5.15
CA ILE A 183 -15.43 -10.70 -4.31
C ILE A 183 -15.13 -12.00 -5.05
N THR A 184 -16.13 -12.60 -5.70
CA THR A 184 -15.96 -13.82 -6.50
C THR A 184 -15.00 -13.59 -7.67
N ASN A 185 -15.12 -12.46 -8.37
CA ASN A 185 -14.20 -12.10 -9.45
C ASN A 185 -12.77 -11.91 -8.96
N VAL A 186 -12.57 -11.38 -7.76
CA VAL A 186 -11.22 -11.29 -7.15
C VAL A 186 -10.66 -12.69 -6.88
N GLU A 187 -11.47 -13.60 -6.34
CA GLU A 187 -11.06 -14.99 -6.12
C GLU A 187 -10.75 -15.69 -7.45
N VAL A 188 -11.60 -15.57 -8.48
CA VAL A 188 -11.41 -16.22 -9.78
C VAL A 188 -10.21 -15.66 -10.54
N ARG A 189 -10.09 -14.32 -10.62
CA ARG A 189 -9.04 -13.68 -11.44
C ARG A 189 -7.67 -13.67 -10.77
N PHE A 190 -7.63 -13.47 -9.45
CA PHE A 190 -6.37 -13.31 -8.72
C PHE A 190 -6.04 -14.49 -7.81
N ASN A 191 -6.96 -15.44 -7.64
CA ASN A 191 -6.82 -16.55 -6.69
C ASN A 191 -6.57 -16.05 -5.25
N ILE A 192 -7.21 -14.93 -4.90
CA ILE A 192 -7.10 -14.29 -3.59
C ILE A 192 -8.44 -14.47 -2.87
N LYS A 193 -8.45 -15.32 -1.84
CA LYS A 193 -9.56 -15.39 -0.88
C LYS A 193 -9.43 -14.25 0.12
N LEU A 194 -10.38 -13.33 0.09
CA LEU A 194 -10.47 -12.27 1.08
C LEU A 194 -10.80 -12.90 2.44
N LEU A 195 -9.97 -12.62 3.43
CA LEU A 195 -10.13 -13.17 4.79
C LEU A 195 -11.15 -12.39 5.63
N ARG A 196 -11.68 -11.29 5.09
CA ARG A 196 -12.60 -10.38 5.75
C ARG A 196 -13.65 -9.92 4.76
N ASN A 197 -14.83 -9.66 5.28
CA ASN A 197 -15.87 -8.98 4.53
C ASN A 197 -15.40 -7.54 4.28
N ILE A 198 -15.46 -7.14 3.02
CA ILE A 198 -15.20 -5.78 2.58
C ILE A 198 -16.55 -5.20 2.23
N ASP A 199 -16.89 -4.07 2.81
CA ASP A 199 -18.12 -3.36 2.49
C ASP A 199 -17.92 -2.56 1.21
N ILE A 200 -18.80 -2.73 0.23
CA ILE A 200 -18.75 -1.95 -1.00
C ILE A 200 -19.73 -0.80 -0.88
N VAL A 201 -19.21 0.42 -0.91
CA VAL A 201 -20.00 1.65 -0.88
C VAL A 201 -20.14 2.14 -2.31
N TYR A 202 -21.32 1.90 -2.87
CA TYR A 202 -21.63 2.28 -4.25
C TYR A 202 -21.77 3.78 -4.40
N LEU A 203 -21.09 4.38 -5.37
CA LEU A 203 -21.16 5.81 -5.70
C LEU A 203 -21.99 6.00 -6.97
N ARG A 204 -23.11 6.73 -6.85
CA ARG A 204 -24.03 6.98 -7.95
C ARG A 204 -23.46 8.00 -8.93
N THR A 205 -22.68 8.96 -8.45
CA THR A 205 -22.14 10.04 -9.27
C THR A 205 -20.82 9.72 -9.95
N HIS A 206 -20.37 8.46 -9.93
CA HIS A 206 -19.10 8.05 -10.55
C HIS A 206 -19.03 8.38 -12.05
N PHE A 207 -20.13 8.30 -12.78
CA PHE A 207 -20.14 8.68 -14.20
C PHE A 207 -19.69 10.13 -14.45
N LEU A 208 -19.80 11.03 -13.46
CA LEU A 208 -19.37 12.43 -13.56
C LEU A 208 -17.85 12.60 -13.70
N VAL A 209 -17.04 11.58 -13.39
CA VAL A 209 -15.58 11.66 -13.58
C VAL A 209 -15.11 11.02 -14.89
N GLU A 210 -16.01 10.53 -15.73
CA GLU A 210 -15.65 9.93 -17.01
C GLU A 210 -15.28 10.99 -18.06
N ALA A 211 -14.15 10.77 -18.76
CA ALA A 211 -13.61 11.73 -19.72
C ALA A 211 -14.55 11.99 -20.92
N LYS A 212 -15.43 11.03 -21.26
CA LYS A 212 -16.35 11.11 -22.41
C LYS A 212 -17.31 12.31 -22.34
N TYR A 213 -17.62 12.77 -21.13
CA TYR A 213 -18.51 13.92 -20.92
C TYR A 213 -17.80 15.28 -21.05
N TYR A 214 -16.46 15.30 -21.15
CA TYR A 214 -15.66 16.53 -21.15
C TYR A 214 -14.68 16.56 -22.33
N PRO A 215 -15.17 16.83 -23.56
CA PRO A 215 -14.31 16.90 -24.74
C PRO A 215 -13.35 18.12 -24.73
N ILE A 216 -13.66 19.14 -23.92
CA ILE A 216 -12.87 20.36 -23.73
C ILE A 216 -12.59 20.52 -22.23
N PHE A 217 -11.38 20.93 -21.87
CA PHE A 217 -10.93 21.08 -20.47
C PHE A 217 -11.13 19.83 -19.59
N THR A 218 -10.93 18.65 -20.17
CA THR A 218 -11.16 17.34 -19.53
C THR A 218 -10.53 17.24 -18.13
N LEU A 219 -9.26 17.60 -17.98
CA LEU A 219 -8.55 17.49 -16.69
C LEU A 219 -9.20 18.33 -15.59
N LEU A 220 -9.58 19.57 -15.89
CA LEU A 220 -10.22 20.47 -14.94
C LEU A 220 -11.62 19.97 -14.58
N MET A 221 -12.42 19.59 -15.57
CA MET A 221 -13.79 19.13 -15.32
C MET A 221 -13.83 17.81 -14.53
N GLN A 222 -12.99 16.83 -14.88
CA GLN A 222 -12.86 15.60 -14.09
C GLN A 222 -12.43 15.89 -12.65
N SER A 223 -11.48 16.80 -12.47
CA SER A 223 -10.99 17.21 -11.14
C SER A 223 -12.10 17.83 -10.29
N LEU A 224 -12.86 18.77 -10.85
CA LEU A 224 -13.99 19.41 -10.16
C LEU A 224 -15.09 18.40 -9.83
N ARG A 225 -15.39 17.47 -10.75
CA ARG A 225 -16.40 16.44 -10.53
C ARG A 225 -15.97 15.39 -9.52
N SER A 226 -14.67 15.13 -9.39
CA SER A 226 -14.15 14.27 -8.33
C SER A 226 -14.39 14.85 -6.93
N VAL A 227 -14.54 16.17 -6.77
CA VAL A 227 -14.96 16.79 -5.49
C VAL A 227 -16.38 16.37 -5.13
N VAL A 228 -17.31 16.43 -6.10
CA VAL A 228 -18.71 15.99 -5.89
C VAL A 228 -18.76 14.51 -5.55
N LEU A 229 -17.98 13.69 -6.25
CA LEU A 229 -17.84 12.26 -5.97
C LEU A 229 -17.27 12.01 -4.57
N GLY A 230 -16.25 12.77 -4.17
CA GLY A 230 -15.65 12.70 -2.83
C GLY A 230 -16.63 13.10 -1.73
N LEU A 231 -17.48 14.10 -1.98
CA LEU A 231 -18.54 14.51 -1.05
C LEU A 231 -19.61 13.43 -0.90
N GLU A 232 -20.06 12.83 -2.02
CA GLU A 232 -20.98 11.68 -1.97
C GLU A 232 -20.37 10.52 -1.17
N ALA A 233 -19.10 10.21 -1.43
CA ALA A 233 -18.38 9.15 -0.74
C ALA A 233 -18.28 9.40 0.77
N LEU A 234 -17.94 10.62 1.18
CA LEU A 234 -17.84 11.02 2.57
C LEU A 234 -19.20 10.97 3.29
N LEU A 235 -20.28 11.41 2.63
CA LEU A 235 -21.63 11.40 3.19
C LEU A 235 -22.18 9.98 3.35
N LYS A 236 -21.83 9.06 2.45
CA LYS A 236 -22.23 7.65 2.54
C LYS A 236 -21.47 6.91 3.63
N TYR A 237 -20.19 7.22 3.78
CA TYR A 237 -19.34 6.60 4.78
C TYR A 237 -18.20 7.54 5.13
N ALA A 238 -18.03 7.88 6.41
CA ALA A 238 -16.91 8.71 6.87
C ALA A 238 -15.77 7.82 7.41
N PRO A 239 -14.62 7.70 6.71
CA PRO A 239 -13.51 6.88 7.17
C PRO A 239 -12.68 7.53 8.28
N ASP A 240 -12.06 6.70 9.11
CA ASP A 240 -10.95 7.13 9.96
C ASP A 240 -9.67 7.37 9.17
N ILE A 241 -9.48 6.66 8.05
CA ILE A 241 -8.36 6.76 7.11
C ILE A 241 -8.89 6.67 5.69
N TYR A 242 -8.66 7.72 4.90
CA TYR A 242 -9.00 7.74 3.48
C TYR A 242 -7.77 7.38 2.62
N ILE A 243 -7.96 6.50 1.64
CA ILE A 243 -6.92 6.13 0.69
C ILE A 243 -7.43 6.29 -0.74
N ASP A 244 -6.76 7.17 -1.48
CA ASP A 244 -6.99 7.32 -2.91
C ASP A 244 -6.04 6.40 -3.70
N SER A 245 -6.62 5.53 -4.52
CA SER A 245 -5.90 4.67 -5.47
C SER A 245 -6.17 5.02 -6.93
N MET A 246 -7.14 5.90 -7.21
CA MET A 246 -7.57 6.29 -8.56
C MET A 246 -6.81 7.52 -9.08
N GLY A 247 -6.20 8.30 -8.19
CA GLY A 247 -5.53 9.54 -8.55
C GLY A 247 -6.47 10.74 -8.56
N TYR A 248 -7.55 10.71 -7.77
CA TYR A 248 -8.46 11.84 -7.59
C TYR A 248 -7.98 12.77 -6.47
N ALA A 249 -6.86 13.47 -6.71
CA ALA A 249 -6.24 14.34 -5.71
C ALA A 249 -7.15 15.46 -5.17
N TRP A 250 -8.16 15.86 -5.95
CA TRP A 250 -9.14 16.87 -5.56
C TRP A 250 -10.16 16.36 -4.52
N THR A 251 -10.18 15.06 -4.23
CA THR A 251 -10.91 14.50 -3.09
C THR A 251 -10.20 14.76 -1.75
N PHE A 252 -8.89 15.04 -1.75
CA PHE A 252 -8.12 15.15 -0.51
C PHE A 252 -8.63 16.27 0.41
N PRO A 253 -8.92 17.49 -0.08
CA PRO A 253 -9.51 18.53 0.75
C PRO A 253 -10.86 18.16 1.34
N VAL A 254 -11.66 17.37 0.64
CA VAL A 254 -12.96 16.91 1.13
C VAL A 254 -12.75 16.03 2.37
N PHE A 255 -11.90 15.01 2.27
CA PHE A 255 -11.65 14.09 3.38
C PHE A 255 -10.84 14.72 4.51
N THR A 256 -9.88 15.59 4.20
CA THR A 256 -9.06 16.29 5.21
C THR A 256 -9.90 17.31 5.99
N PHE A 257 -10.61 18.21 5.31
CA PHE A 257 -11.29 19.33 5.98
C PHE A 257 -12.69 18.98 6.47
N LEU A 258 -13.47 18.20 5.70
CA LEU A 258 -14.84 17.85 6.09
C LEU A 258 -14.87 16.52 6.84
N GLY A 259 -14.08 15.53 6.41
CA GLY A 259 -14.04 14.21 7.04
C GLY A 259 -13.16 14.15 8.29
N SER A 260 -12.25 15.11 8.48
CA SER A 260 -11.14 15.00 9.44
C SER A 260 -10.38 13.67 9.33
N SER A 261 -10.39 13.11 8.12
CA SER A 261 -9.76 11.86 7.78
C SER A 261 -8.37 12.17 7.25
N PRO A 262 -7.30 11.60 7.81
CA PRO A 262 -6.01 11.58 7.18
C PRO A 262 -6.13 11.04 5.76
N VAL A 263 -5.33 11.58 4.83
CA VAL A 263 -5.34 11.15 3.42
C VAL A 263 -4.04 10.47 2.97
N ALA A 264 -4.14 9.22 2.52
CA ALA A 264 -3.04 8.53 1.84
C ALA A 264 -3.31 8.42 0.33
N ALA A 265 -2.32 8.75 -0.49
CA ALA A 265 -2.43 8.70 -1.95
C ALA A 265 -1.55 7.59 -2.52
N TYR A 266 -2.09 6.73 -3.37
CA TYR A 266 -1.34 5.81 -4.21
C TYR A 266 -1.44 6.27 -5.67
N VAL A 267 -0.34 6.84 -6.18
CA VAL A 267 -0.27 7.42 -7.52
C VAL A 267 0.48 6.47 -8.44
N HIS A 268 -0.25 5.88 -9.39
CA HIS A 268 0.35 5.11 -10.48
C HIS A 268 0.90 6.05 -11.57
N TYR A 269 0.05 6.96 -12.04
CA TYR A 269 0.39 8.07 -12.93
C TYR A 269 -0.25 9.36 -12.41
N PRO A 270 0.45 10.50 -12.44
CA PRO A 270 -0.15 11.76 -12.00
C PRO A 270 -1.21 12.22 -13.00
N THR A 271 -2.24 12.93 -12.53
CA THR A 271 -3.30 13.50 -13.39
C THR A 271 -2.74 14.40 -14.49
N ILE A 272 -1.64 15.10 -14.20
CA ILE A 272 -0.85 15.86 -15.17
C ILE A 272 0.63 15.63 -14.88
N SER A 273 1.47 15.49 -15.92
CA SER A 273 2.92 15.29 -15.80
C SER A 273 3.69 16.49 -16.33
N THR A 274 4.96 16.64 -15.92
CA THR A 274 5.81 17.74 -16.42
C THR A 274 6.19 17.52 -17.88
N ASP A 275 6.15 16.26 -18.36
CA ASP A 275 6.31 15.91 -19.77
C ASP A 275 5.13 16.44 -20.63
N MET A 276 3.90 16.45 -20.08
CA MET A 276 2.76 17.07 -20.76
C MET A 276 2.93 18.58 -20.93
N LEU A 277 3.55 19.26 -19.96
CA LEU A 277 3.86 20.69 -20.07
C LEU A 277 4.95 20.93 -21.13
N LYS A 278 6.03 20.15 -21.09
CA LYS A 278 7.10 20.21 -22.08
C LYS A 278 6.58 20.03 -23.50
N ASN A 279 5.67 19.08 -23.73
CA ASN A 279 5.11 18.82 -25.06
C ASN A 279 4.30 20.01 -25.61
N VAL A 280 3.56 20.73 -24.75
CA VAL A 280 2.84 21.93 -25.18
C VAL A 280 3.82 23.08 -25.44
N GLN A 281 4.86 23.22 -24.62
CA GLN A 281 5.90 24.24 -24.77
C GLN A 281 6.74 24.04 -26.04
N THR A 282 7.14 22.81 -26.34
CA THR A 282 7.89 22.45 -27.56
C THR A 282 7.00 22.30 -28.78
N ARG A 283 5.67 22.41 -28.61
CA ARG A 283 4.66 22.23 -29.66
C ARG A 283 4.79 20.87 -30.36
N THR A 284 5.14 19.83 -29.62
CA THR A 284 5.19 18.45 -30.15
C THR A 284 3.79 17.85 -30.21
N THR A 285 3.46 17.22 -31.33
CA THR A 285 2.20 16.47 -31.45
C THR A 285 2.28 15.22 -30.59
N ALA A 286 1.31 15.04 -29.69
CA ALA A 286 1.25 13.93 -28.75
C ALA A 286 -0.21 13.54 -28.49
N VAL A 287 -0.45 12.43 -27.79
CA VAL A 287 -1.81 11.97 -27.40
C VAL A 287 -2.62 13.11 -26.76
N ASN A 288 -1.98 13.86 -25.87
CA ASN A 288 -2.60 14.99 -25.16
C ASN A 288 -2.40 16.34 -25.86
N ASN A 289 -1.72 16.41 -27.01
CA ASN A 289 -1.47 17.63 -27.76
C ASN A 289 -1.79 17.44 -29.25
N ARG A 290 -3.03 17.76 -29.64
CA ARG A 290 -3.53 17.57 -31.01
C ARG A 290 -2.80 18.46 -32.01
N GLY A 291 -2.67 17.98 -33.25
CA GLY A 291 -1.91 18.64 -34.32
C GLY A 291 -2.32 20.08 -34.64
N TYR A 292 -3.59 20.44 -34.48
CA TYR A 292 -4.04 21.82 -34.70
C TYR A 292 -3.59 22.77 -33.58
N ILE A 293 -3.39 22.26 -32.36
CA ILE A 293 -2.90 23.05 -31.22
C ILE A 293 -1.39 23.27 -31.39
N SER A 294 -0.62 22.22 -31.71
CA SER A 294 0.83 22.33 -31.92
C SER A 294 1.21 23.23 -33.09
N LYS A 295 0.40 23.28 -34.15
CA LYS A 295 0.63 24.15 -35.31
C LYS A 295 0.36 25.64 -35.02
N SER A 296 -0.47 25.97 -34.03
CA SER A 296 -0.84 27.36 -33.71
C SER A 296 -0.13 27.86 -32.45
N LYS A 297 0.57 29.00 -32.58
CA LYS A 297 1.27 29.65 -31.46
C LYS A 297 0.30 30.13 -30.38
N ILE A 298 -0.86 30.67 -30.78
CA ILE A 298 -1.87 31.20 -29.85
C ILE A 298 -2.52 30.06 -29.06
N PHE A 299 -2.99 29.00 -29.74
CA PHE A 299 -3.64 27.88 -29.06
C PHE A 299 -2.68 27.10 -28.15
N SER A 300 -1.41 26.95 -28.56
CA SER A 300 -0.37 26.39 -27.69
C SER A 300 -0.14 27.25 -26.46
N GLN A 301 -0.08 28.58 -26.60
CA GLN A 301 0.10 29.50 -25.47
C GLN A 301 -1.09 29.46 -24.50
N CYS A 302 -2.32 29.52 -25.00
CA CYS A 302 -3.53 29.41 -24.16
C CYS A 302 -3.56 28.09 -23.39
N LYS A 303 -3.20 26.98 -24.04
CA LYS A 303 -3.14 25.67 -23.39
C LYS A 303 -2.04 25.58 -22.34
N LEU A 304 -0.89 26.21 -22.59
CA LEU A 304 0.21 26.27 -21.64
C LEU A 304 -0.20 27.03 -20.38
N VAL A 305 -0.86 28.19 -20.52
CA VAL A 305 -1.41 28.95 -19.39
C VAL A 305 -2.42 28.11 -18.60
N TYR A 306 -3.33 27.42 -19.30
CA TYR A 306 -4.28 26.50 -18.67
C TYR A 306 -3.57 25.39 -17.87
N TYR A 307 -2.57 24.72 -18.44
CA TYR A 307 -1.81 23.68 -17.74
C TYR A 307 -1.02 24.24 -16.55
N GLN A 308 -0.46 25.45 -16.64
CA GLN A 308 0.24 26.08 -15.53
C GLN A 308 -0.69 26.38 -14.34
N ILE A 309 -1.88 26.93 -14.62
CA ILE A 309 -2.92 27.15 -13.59
C ILE A 309 -3.35 25.82 -12.98
N PHE A 310 -3.64 24.83 -13.82
CA PHE A 310 -4.07 23.51 -13.36
C PHE A 310 -3.00 22.79 -12.52
N VAL A 311 -1.73 22.82 -12.94
CA VAL A 311 -0.60 22.27 -12.16
C VAL A 311 -0.50 22.95 -10.79
N SER A 312 -0.69 24.26 -10.74
CA SER A 312 -0.65 25.01 -9.49
C SER A 312 -1.73 24.54 -8.51
N TRP A 313 -2.97 24.41 -8.97
CA TRP A 313 -4.07 23.88 -8.14
C TRP A 313 -3.88 22.40 -7.79
N TYR A 314 -3.46 21.57 -8.75
CA TYR A 314 -3.18 20.15 -8.53
C TYR A 314 -2.08 19.96 -7.47
N GLY A 315 -1.04 20.81 -7.49
CA GLY A 315 0.00 20.83 -6.47
C GLY A 315 -0.53 21.22 -5.09
N LEU A 316 -1.45 22.20 -5.01
CA LEU A 316 -2.05 22.63 -3.75
C LEU A 316 -2.94 21.54 -3.12
N VAL A 317 -3.81 20.90 -3.90
CA VAL A 317 -4.67 19.82 -3.39
C VAL A 317 -3.85 18.57 -3.06
N GLY A 318 -2.87 18.21 -3.91
CA GLY A 318 -1.99 17.06 -3.68
C GLY A 318 -1.14 17.17 -2.42
N ARG A 319 -0.75 18.39 -2.02
CA ARG A 319 -0.01 18.63 -0.77
C ARG A 319 -0.77 18.23 0.49
N GLN A 320 -2.09 18.10 0.42
CA GLN A 320 -2.92 17.72 1.56
C GLN A 320 -2.80 16.24 1.91
N ALA A 321 -2.26 15.39 1.04
CA ALA A 321 -2.00 13.99 1.37
C ALA A 321 -0.89 13.86 2.42
N ASP A 322 -1.13 13.12 3.51
CA ASP A 322 -0.15 12.93 4.58
C ASP A 322 0.88 11.85 4.28
N VAL A 323 0.54 10.89 3.40
CA VAL A 323 1.48 9.92 2.83
C VAL A 323 1.19 9.74 1.35
N ILE A 324 2.25 9.80 0.55
CA ILE A 324 2.16 9.71 -0.91
C ILE A 324 3.02 8.51 -1.35
N MET A 325 2.39 7.55 -2.02
CA MET A 325 2.99 6.32 -2.49
C MET A 325 3.00 6.34 -4.01
N VAL A 326 4.16 6.12 -4.62
CA VAL A 326 4.33 6.19 -6.09
C VAL A 326 4.92 4.90 -6.64
N ASN A 327 4.38 4.38 -7.74
CA ASN A 327 4.82 3.09 -8.31
C ASN A 327 6.28 3.13 -8.80
N SER A 328 6.69 4.21 -9.48
CA SER A 328 7.95 4.26 -10.20
C SER A 328 8.80 5.49 -9.84
N SER A 329 10.10 5.43 -10.13
CA SER A 329 10.99 6.59 -10.01
C SER A 329 10.57 7.73 -10.93
N TRP A 330 10.01 7.41 -12.11
CA TRP A 330 9.44 8.39 -13.02
C TRP A 330 8.27 9.13 -12.36
N THR A 331 7.29 8.39 -11.84
CA THR A 331 6.13 8.97 -11.13
C THR A 331 6.56 9.79 -9.92
N ARG A 332 7.57 9.31 -9.18
CA ARG A 332 8.14 10.02 -8.03
C ARG A 332 8.65 11.40 -8.43
N ASN A 333 9.46 11.50 -9.47
CA ASN A 333 10.07 12.76 -9.87
C ASN A 333 9.00 13.79 -10.26
N HIS A 334 7.98 13.37 -11.02
CA HIS A 334 6.84 14.22 -11.37
C HIS A 334 6.08 14.70 -10.12
N ILE A 335 5.74 13.80 -9.20
CA ILE A 335 5.01 14.17 -7.97
C ILE A 335 5.86 15.07 -7.07
N LEU A 336 7.17 14.89 -7.00
CA LEU A 336 8.06 15.78 -6.25
C LEU A 336 8.08 17.19 -6.84
N GLU A 337 8.12 17.31 -8.16
CA GLU A 337 8.10 18.60 -8.85
C GLU A 337 6.74 19.32 -8.68
N LEU A 338 5.65 18.57 -8.82
CA LEU A 338 4.27 19.10 -8.78
C LEU A 338 3.81 19.39 -7.34
N TRP A 339 3.90 18.40 -6.46
CA TRP A 339 3.34 18.48 -5.10
C TRP A 339 4.36 19.03 -4.09
N LYS A 340 5.67 19.00 -4.38
CA LYS A 340 6.74 19.56 -3.53
C LYS A 340 6.74 19.04 -2.09
N LYS A 341 6.47 17.74 -1.88
CA LYS A 341 6.39 17.09 -0.55
C LYS A 341 7.37 15.91 -0.37
N PRO A 342 8.70 16.11 -0.48
CA PRO A 342 9.68 15.01 -0.58
C PRO A 342 9.75 14.06 0.62
N GLN A 343 9.52 14.58 1.83
CA GLN A 343 9.64 13.80 3.05
C GLN A 343 8.50 12.78 3.24
N LEU A 344 7.36 12.99 2.56
CA LEU A 344 6.18 12.12 2.65
C LEU A 344 5.92 11.33 1.36
N THR A 345 6.74 11.53 0.32
CA THR A 345 6.67 10.80 -0.94
C THR A 345 7.59 9.57 -0.92
N LEU A 346 6.98 8.40 -0.89
CA LEU A 346 7.61 7.10 -0.76
C LEU A 346 7.53 6.31 -2.07
N LEU A 347 8.69 5.85 -2.55
CA LEU A 347 8.75 4.95 -3.70
C LEU A 347 8.19 3.57 -3.31
N PHE A 348 7.13 3.16 -4.00
CA PHE A 348 6.30 2.00 -3.71
C PHE A 348 6.55 0.90 -4.76
N ILE A 349 7.61 0.13 -4.56
CA ILE A 349 7.86 -1.08 -5.35
C ILE A 349 7.01 -2.19 -4.74
N ARG A 350 6.19 -2.86 -5.58
CA ARG A 350 5.15 -3.90 -5.34
C ARG A 350 5.32 -4.88 -4.14
N HIS A 351 6.50 -4.99 -3.55
CA HIS A 351 6.79 -5.73 -2.31
C HIS A 351 6.42 -5.02 -0.99
N VAL A 352 5.93 -3.78 -1.02
CA VAL A 352 5.85 -2.88 0.15
C VAL A 352 4.41 -2.42 0.48
N MET A 353 3.39 -3.20 0.07
CA MET A 353 1.99 -2.76 0.15
C MET A 353 1.50 -2.39 1.55
N CYS A 354 1.81 -3.20 2.57
CA CYS A 354 1.23 -3.01 3.90
C CYS A 354 1.99 -2.03 4.80
N LEU A 355 3.11 -1.47 4.32
CA LEU A 355 4.08 -0.74 5.13
C LEU A 355 3.68 0.73 5.33
N ASN A 356 3.26 1.36 4.23
CA ASN A 356 3.01 2.79 4.17
C ASN A 356 1.60 3.15 4.67
N LEU A 357 0.60 2.29 4.41
CA LEU A 357 -0.73 2.39 5.04
C LEU A 357 -0.64 2.35 6.57
N ILE A 358 0.27 1.53 7.11
CA ILE A 358 0.38 1.32 8.54
C ILE A 358 1.26 2.39 9.20
N ALA A 359 2.33 2.85 8.56
CA ALA A 359 3.09 4.03 9.02
C ALA A 359 2.20 5.28 9.09
N PHE A 360 1.31 5.44 8.11
CA PHE A 360 0.30 6.50 8.07
C PHE A 360 -0.72 6.39 9.22
N HIS A 361 -1.29 5.20 9.44
CA HIS A 361 -2.13 4.94 10.61
C HIS A 361 -1.39 5.24 11.92
N TRP A 362 -0.11 4.88 12.03
CA TRP A 362 0.70 5.12 13.23
C TRP A 362 0.96 6.60 13.52
N LYS A 363 1.20 7.41 12.48
CA LYS A 363 1.43 8.87 12.64
C LYS A 363 0.18 9.56 13.16
N TYR A 364 -1.02 9.13 12.75
CA TYR A 364 -2.28 9.74 13.17
C TYR A 364 -2.87 9.15 14.45
N VAL A 365 -2.74 7.84 14.69
CA VAL A 365 -3.19 7.22 15.94
C VAL A 365 -2.38 7.73 17.12
N MET A 366 -1.06 7.93 16.99
CA MET A 366 -0.24 8.53 18.05
C MET A 366 -0.68 9.97 18.37
N VAL A 367 -0.97 10.79 17.37
CA VAL A 367 -1.45 12.18 17.57
C VAL A 367 -2.84 12.20 18.21
N LYS A 368 -3.77 11.31 17.78
CA LYS A 368 -5.11 11.20 18.37
C LYS A 368 -5.06 10.63 19.80
N GLN A 369 -4.13 9.72 20.11
CA GLN A 369 -3.89 9.21 21.47
C GLN A 369 -3.26 10.27 22.37
N GLU A 370 -2.29 11.05 21.90
CA GLU A 370 -1.69 12.15 22.67
C GLU A 370 -2.72 13.27 22.93
N LEU A 371 -3.56 13.62 21.95
CA LEU A 371 -4.68 14.56 22.14
C LEU A 371 -5.78 14.03 23.08
N CYS A 372 -6.16 12.75 22.98
CA CYS A 372 -7.10 12.13 23.92
C CYS A 372 -6.50 11.99 25.33
N LEU A 373 -5.19 11.77 25.47
CA LEU A 373 -4.51 11.75 26.77
C LEU A 373 -4.43 13.15 27.37
N LEU A 374 -4.18 14.19 26.56
CA LEU A 374 -4.22 15.59 26.97
C LEU A 374 -5.64 16.05 27.36
N LEU A 375 -6.67 15.64 26.60
CA LEU A 375 -8.07 15.95 26.90
C LEU A 375 -8.59 15.17 28.13
N ASN A 376 -8.17 13.93 28.33
CA ASN A 376 -8.48 13.16 29.55
C ASN A 376 -7.69 13.64 30.78
N PHE A 377 -6.57 14.35 30.60
CA PHE A 377 -5.89 15.05 31.70
C PHE A 377 -6.67 16.30 32.15
N VAL A 378 -7.50 16.87 31.27
CA VAL A 378 -8.39 18.01 31.56
C VAL A 378 -9.79 17.57 32.02
N GLN A 379 -10.24 16.35 31.68
CA GLN A 379 -11.52 15.81 32.14
C GLN A 379 -11.36 14.41 32.76
N LYS A 380 -11.32 14.36 34.10
CA LYS A 380 -11.64 13.14 34.88
C LYS A 380 -13.10 12.75 34.63
N LYS A 381 -13.39 11.90 33.64
CA LYS A 381 -14.56 11.02 33.65
C LYS A 381 -14.36 9.82 32.73
N THR A 382 -14.54 8.65 33.34
CA THR A 382 -14.46 7.31 32.79
C THR A 382 -15.61 7.05 31.81
N THR A 383 -15.31 7.01 30.50
CA THR A 383 -16.13 6.32 29.51
C THR A 383 -15.22 5.58 28.53
N SER A 384 -15.40 4.26 28.46
CA SER A 384 -14.72 3.36 27.52
C SER A 384 -15.17 3.67 26.09
N PHE A 385 -14.34 4.38 25.31
CA PHE A 385 -14.56 4.59 23.89
C PHE A 385 -13.99 3.41 23.08
N LYS A 386 -14.88 2.61 22.46
CA LYS A 386 -14.50 1.66 21.39
C LYS A 386 -14.25 2.46 20.10
N LEU A 387 -12.97 2.64 19.75
CA LEU A 387 -12.57 3.16 18.43
C LEU A 387 -12.86 2.11 17.34
N LYS A 388 -13.90 2.35 16.53
CA LYS A 388 -14.03 1.69 15.21
C LYS A 388 -12.93 2.25 14.30
N HIS A 389 -12.20 1.40 13.59
CA HIS A 389 -11.13 1.81 12.69
C HIS A 389 -11.49 1.37 11.28
N SER A 390 -11.70 2.32 10.38
CA SER A 390 -12.11 2.08 8.99
C SER A 390 -11.05 2.51 7.98
N ILE A 391 -10.67 1.63 7.05
CA ILE A 391 -9.70 1.90 5.98
C ILE A 391 -10.40 1.73 4.62
N ILE A 392 -10.31 2.71 3.72
CA ILE A 392 -11.07 2.70 2.46
C ILE A 392 -10.21 2.81 1.21
N PHE A 393 -10.53 2.02 0.17
CA PHE A 393 -9.93 2.10 -1.17
C PHE A 393 -10.96 2.56 -2.22
N LEU A 394 -10.52 3.31 -3.23
CA LEU A 394 -11.27 3.52 -4.47
C LEU A 394 -10.79 2.50 -5.51
N LYS A 395 -11.69 1.67 -6.05
CA LYS A 395 -11.34 0.56 -6.94
C LYS A 395 -11.44 0.95 -8.42
N ASP A 396 -10.38 0.67 -9.19
CA ASP A 396 -10.27 0.78 -10.67
C ASP A 396 -11.41 0.12 -11.44
#